data_AF-A0A2S6PM28-F1
#
_entry.id   AF-A0A2S6PM28-F1
#
_cell.length_a   1.000
_cell.length_b   1.000
_cell.length_c   1.000
_cell.angle_alpha   90.00
_cell.angle_beta   90.00
_cell.angle_gamma   90.00
#
_symmetry.space_group_name_H-M   'P 1'
#
loop_
_entity.id
_entity.type
_entity.pdbx_description
1 polymer ?
#
loop_
_entity_poly.entity_id
_entity_poly.type
_entity_poly.pdbx_seq_one_letter_code
_entity_poly.pdbx_strand_id
1 'polypeptide(L)' 'MDSTDVERRMAEAATTEEHGRYREAALLYAQLGKDVQARYGRFDPRALDAFEGVARSIRKSATT' A
#
# COMPACT_ATOMS: atom_id res chain seq x y z
N MET A 1 -12.86 -5.73 -3.80
CA MET A 1 -13.63 -4.67 -3.13
C MET A 1 -14.37 -5.16 -1.89
N ASP A 2 -13.86 -6.14 -1.18
CA ASP A 2 -14.31 -6.49 0.17
C ASP A 2 -13.09 -6.35 1.10
N SER A 3 -13.28 -6.54 2.41
CA SER A 3 -12.18 -6.40 3.37
C SER A 3 -11.08 -7.43 3.16
N THR A 4 -11.41 -8.65 2.77
CA THR A 4 -10.45 -9.73 2.52
C THR A 4 -9.52 -9.41 1.34
N ASP A 5 -10.03 -8.78 0.28
CA ASP A 5 -9.22 -8.32 -0.85
C ASP A 5 -8.28 -7.17 -0.47
N VAL A 6 -8.71 -6.26 0.41
CA VAL A 6 -7.82 -5.21 0.96
C VAL A 6 -6.68 -5.84 1.76
N GLU A 7 -7.00 -6.75 2.68
CA GLU A 7 -6.03 -7.44 3.54
C GLU A 7 -5.01 -8.23 2.72
N ARG A 8 -5.46 -8.99 1.72
CA ARG A 8 -4.58 -9.75 0.83
C ARG A 8 -3.60 -8.83 0.09
N ARG A 9 -4.06 -7.69 -0.44
CA ARG A 9 -3.22 -6.73 -1.16
C ARG A 9 -2.26 -5.97 -0.24
N MET A 10 -2.69 -5.69 1.00
CA MET A 10 -1.80 -5.14 2.03
C MET A 10 -0.68 -6.13 2.35
N ALA A 11 -1.00 -7.41 2.54
CA ALA A 11 -0.02 -8.46 2.82
C ALA A 11 0.97 -8.62 1.66
N GLU A 12 0.50 -8.62 0.41
CA GLU A 12 1.34 -8.70 -0.78
C GLU A 12 2.34 -7.52 -0.86
N ALA A 13 1.88 -6.30 -0.60
CA ALA A 13 2.73 -5.12 -0.55
C ALA A 13 3.75 -5.18 0.59
N ALA A 14 3.33 -5.64 1.78
CA ALA A 14 4.20 -5.81 2.95
C ALA A 14 5.29 -6.87 2.71
N THR A 15 4.93 -8.04 2.19
CA THR A 15 5.92 -9.08 1.82
C THR A 15 6.89 -8.55 0.77
N THR A 16 6.43 -7.80 -0.22
CA THR A 16 7.31 -7.17 -1.22
C THR A 16 8.29 -6.17 -0.57
N GLU A 17 7.82 -5.38 0.39
CA GLU A 17 8.63 -4.45 1.19
C GLU A 17 9.69 -5.20 2.02
N GLU A 18 9.32 -6.32 2.66
CA GLU A 18 10.22 -7.17 3.46
C GLU A 18 11.35 -7.78 2.63
N HIS A 19 11.11 -8.08 1.37
CA HIS A 19 12.14 -8.59 0.43
C HIS A 19 13.05 -7.48 -0.12
N GLY A 20 12.97 -6.26 0.41
CA GLY A 20 13.79 -5.12 -0.02
C GLY A 20 13.35 -4.51 -1.35
N ARG A 21 12.24 -4.97 -1.95
CA ARG A 21 11.71 -4.48 -3.23
C ARG A 21 10.88 -3.22 -3.01
N TYR A 22 11.48 -2.19 -2.42
CA TYR A 22 10.76 -1.03 -1.90
C TYR A 22 9.99 -0.21 -2.96
N ARG A 23 10.54 -0.06 -4.16
CA ARG A 23 9.84 0.67 -5.25
C ARG A 23 8.59 -0.09 -5.71
N GLU A 24 8.67 -1.41 -5.78
CA GLU A 24 7.54 -2.27 -6.14
C GLU A 24 6.47 -2.24 -5.05
N ALA A 25 6.87 -2.35 -3.78
CA ALA A 25 5.97 -2.22 -2.64
C ALA A 25 5.21 -0.88 -2.65
N ALA A 26 5.92 0.23 -2.92
CA ALA A 26 5.30 1.55 -3.02
C ALA A 26 4.22 1.61 -4.12
N LEU A 27 4.45 0.96 -5.27
CA LEU A 27 3.46 0.90 -6.35
C LEU A 27 2.23 0.06 -5.95
N LEU A 28 2.43 -1.08 -5.30
CA LEU A 28 1.35 -1.94 -4.82
C LEU A 28 0.46 -1.21 -3.80
N TYR A 29 1.07 -0.57 -2.81
CA TYR A 29 0.37 0.27 -1.84
C TYR A 29 -0.37 1.44 -2.51
N ALA A 30 0.26 2.12 -3.47
CA ALA A 30 -0.36 3.26 -4.17
C ALA A 30 -1.58 2.83 -4.99
N GLN A 31 -1.50 1.69 -5.67
CA GLN A 31 -2.63 1.15 -6.43
C GLN A 31 -3.78 0.76 -5.49
N LEU A 32 -3.47 0.11 -4.37
CA LEU A 32 -4.46 -0.23 -3.35
C LEU A 32 -5.15 1.01 -2.79
N GLY A 33 -4.38 2.01 -2.36
CA GLY A 33 -4.93 3.25 -1.82
C GLY A 33 -5.88 3.96 -2.79
N LYS A 34 -5.50 4.03 -4.08
CA LYS A 34 -6.35 4.60 -5.14
C LYS A 34 -7.65 3.82 -5.35
N ASP A 35 -7.59 2.49 -5.36
CA ASP A 35 -8.77 1.65 -5.58
C ASP A 35 -9.75 1.74 -4.40
N VAL A 36 -9.23 1.73 -3.16
CA VAL A 36 -10.04 1.92 -1.95
C VAL A 36 -10.65 3.31 -1.93
N GLN A 37 -9.86 4.35 -2.24
CA GLN A 37 -10.34 5.72 -2.35
C GLN A 37 -11.45 5.87 -3.37
N ALA A 38 -11.31 5.26 -4.55
CA ALA A 38 -12.32 5.34 -5.61
C ALA A 38 -13.65 4.70 -5.19
N ARG A 39 -13.62 3.68 -4.33
CA ARG A 39 -14.80 2.92 -3.93
C ARG A 39 -15.47 3.43 -2.65
N TYR A 40 -14.68 3.87 -1.67
CA TYR A 40 -15.18 4.21 -0.33
C TYR A 40 -14.95 5.67 0.07
N GLY A 41 -14.20 6.41 -0.75
CA GLY A 41 -13.91 7.82 -0.54
C GLY A 41 -12.49 8.07 -0.05
N ARG A 42 -12.07 9.33 -0.19
CA ARG A 42 -10.69 9.80 0.04
C ARG A 42 -10.14 9.53 1.44
N PHE A 43 -11.01 9.50 2.45
CA PHE A 43 -10.62 9.40 3.85
C PHE A 43 -11.01 8.06 4.48
N ASP A 44 -11.30 7.03 3.68
CA ASP A 44 -11.45 5.68 4.21
C ASP A 44 -10.12 5.25 4.88
N PRO A 45 -10.14 4.75 6.13
CA PRO A 45 -8.93 4.40 6.87
C PRO A 45 -8.01 3.45 6.09
N ARG A 46 -8.57 2.51 5.33
CA ARG A 46 -7.79 1.53 4.56
C ARG A 46 -7.01 2.18 3.41
N ALA A 47 -7.55 3.26 2.84
CA ALA A 47 -6.84 4.03 1.83
C ALA A 47 -5.66 4.80 2.46
N LEU A 48 -5.89 5.37 3.65
CA LEU A 48 -4.85 6.08 4.40
C LEU A 48 -3.71 5.14 4.80
N ASP A 49 -4.02 3.95 5.31
CA ASP A 49 -3.02 2.93 5.67
C ASP A 49 -2.18 2.50 4.47
N ALA A 50 -2.82 2.33 3.30
CA ALA A 50 -2.11 2.02 2.07
C ALA A 50 -1.18 3.17 1.67
N PHE A 51 -1.64 4.44 1.71
CA PHE A 51 -0.78 5.59 1.41
C PHE A 51 0.35 5.79 2.41
N GLU A 52 0.15 5.43 3.68
CA GLU A 52 1.24 5.37 4.66
C GLU A 52 2.29 4.33 4.24
N GLY A 53 1.85 3.17 3.75
CA GLY A 53 2.72 2.14 3.16
C GLY A 53 3.56 2.66 1.99
N VAL A 54 3.00 3.53 1.14
CA VAL A 54 3.74 4.20 0.05
C VAL A 54 4.87 5.06 0.63
N ALA A 55 4.54 5.97 1.55
CA ALA A 55 5.51 6.89 2.14
C ALA A 55 6.65 6.13 2.85
N ARG A 56 6.31 5.08 3.60
CA ARG A 56 7.28 4.23 4.27
C ARG A 56 8.22 3.52 3.30
N SER A 57 7.67 2.93 2.24
CA SER A 57 8.46 2.20 1.23
C SER A 57 9.39 3.14 0.46
N ILE A 58 8.92 4.32 0.08
CA ILE A 58 9.77 5.35 -0.57
C ILE A 58 10.92 5.75 0.35
N ARG A 59 10.65 6.02 1.64
CA ARG A 59 11.70 6.34 2.61
C ARG A 59 12.76 5.25 2.70
N LYS A 60 12.36 3.97 2.83
CA LYS A 60 13.30 2.84 2.87
C LYS A 60 14.15 2.74 1.60
N SER A 61 13.55 3.01 0.43
CA SER A 61 14.26 3.01 -0.85
C SER A 61 15.33 4.10 -0.99
N ALA A 62 15.27 5.15 -0.16
CA ALA A 62 16.26 6.23 -0.16
C ALA A 62 17.40 5.99 0.84
N THR A 63 17.25 5.05 1.77
CA THR A 63 18.26 4.71 2.80
C THR A 63 19.05 3.44 2.44
N THR A 64 18.72 2.77 1.35
CA THR A 64 19.36 1.53 0.87
C THR A 64 20.13 1.81 -0.41
#